data_AF-S9QFQ2-F1
#
_entry.id   AF-S9QFQ2-F1
#
_cell.length_a   1.000
_cell.length_b   1.000
_cell.length_c   1.000
_cell.angle_alpha   90.00
_cell.angle_beta   90.00
_cell.angle_gamma   90.00
#
_symmetry.space_group_name_H-M   'P 1'
#
loop_
_entity.id
_entity.type
_entity.pdbx_description
1 polymer ?
#
loop_
_entity_poly.entity_id
_entity_poly.type
_entity_poly.pdbx_seq_one_letter_code
_entity_poly.pdbx_strand_id
1 'polypeptide(L)' 'MTMTWTALTRTWPQTLERLQRRFPHLDRGALAQRTDKEVVTAHIAERHDLTQSEAREALDDWLMFQSLETRQEQLAG' A
#
# COMPACT_ATOMS: atom_id res chain seq x y z
N MET A 1 -12.09 12.51 -5.24
CA MET A 1 -10.83 12.07 -5.88
C MET A 1 -10.40 10.78 -5.19
N THR A 2 -10.30 9.66 -5.91
CA THR A 2 -9.78 8.38 -5.41
C THR A 2 -8.27 8.52 -5.18
N MET A 3 -7.72 8.00 -4.07
CA MET A 3 -6.27 7.95 -3.88
C MET A 3 -5.69 7.04 -4.97
N THR A 4 -4.82 7.59 -5.81
CA THR A 4 -4.15 6.81 -6.86
C THR A 4 -2.80 6.33 -6.35
N TRP A 5 -2.34 5.16 -6.84
CA TRP A 5 -1.01 4.64 -6.54
C TRP A 5 0.08 5.71 -6.73
N THR A 6 -0.01 6.48 -7.82
CA THR A 6 0.89 7.59 -8.14
C THR A 6 0.88 8.72 -7.10
N ALA A 7 -0.24 8.97 -6.42
CA ALA A 7 -0.27 9.95 -5.33
C ALA A 7 0.49 9.44 -4.10
N LEU A 8 0.38 8.14 -3.81
CA LEU A 8 1.05 7.50 -2.67
C LEU A 8 2.56 7.35 -2.84
N THR A 9 3.04 7.22 -4.09
CA THR A 9 4.49 7.16 -4.36
C THR A 9 5.18 8.51 -4.15
N ARG A 10 4.44 9.64 -4.17
CA ARG A 10 5.01 10.97 -3.84
C ARG A 10 5.46 11.09 -2.39
N THR A 11 4.79 10.38 -1.49
CA THR A 11 5.11 10.31 -0.06
C THR A 11 5.52 8.88 0.33
N TRP A 12 6.32 8.24 -0.55
CA TRP A 12 6.64 6.82 -0.44
C TRP A 12 7.14 6.36 0.94
N PRO A 13 8.05 7.07 1.64
CA PRO A 13 8.50 6.63 2.97
C PRO A 13 7.37 6.50 3.99
N GLN A 14 6.37 7.40 3.95
CA GLN A 14 5.20 7.42 4.83
C GLN A 14 4.17 6.38 4.38
N THR A 15 3.97 6.23 3.07
CA THR A 15 3.15 5.18 2.48
C THR A 15 3.65 3.80 2.88
N LEU A 16 4.96 3.59 2.85
CA LEU A 16 5.60 2.32 3.21
C LEU A 16 5.42 2.01 4.71
N GLU A 17 5.44 3.01 5.58
CA GLU A 17 5.09 2.83 7.00
C GLU A 17 3.63 2.40 7.19
N ARG A 18 2.69 3.00 6.43
CA ARG A 18 1.28 2.59 6.47
C ARG A 18 1.07 1.18 5.90
N LEU A 19 1.78 0.83 4.82
CA LEU A 19 1.78 -0.52 4.27
C LEU A 19 2.28 -1.55 5.30
N GLN A 20 3.36 -1.26 6.03
CA GLN A 20 3.86 -2.17 7.07
C GLN A 20 2.87 -2.39 8.21
N ARG A 21 2.04 -1.40 8.57
CA ARG A 21 0.96 -1.61 9.55
C ARG A 21 -0.07 -2.64 9.07
N ARG A 22 -0.34 -2.67 7.75
CA ARG A 22 -1.28 -3.62 7.14
C ARG A 22 -0.66 -4.98 6.81
N PHE A 23 0.64 -4.98 6.49
CA PHE A 23 1.42 -6.12 6.03
C PHE A 23 2.72 -6.18 6.86
N PRO A 24 2.68 -6.75 8.08
CA PRO A 24 3.76 -6.66 9.07
C PRO A 24 5.09 -7.29 8.63
N HIS A 25 5.09 -8.14 7.61
CA HIS A 25 6.31 -8.81 7.12
C HIS A 25 6.93 -8.14 5.90
N LEU A 26 6.40 -7.00 5.45
CA LEU A 26 6.99 -6.19 4.39
C LEU A 26 8.39 -5.70 4.80
N ASP A 27 9.35 -5.91 3.90
CA ASP A 27 10.71 -5.43 4.10
C ASP A 27 10.83 -3.98 3.61
N ARG A 28 10.99 -3.05 4.55
CA ARG A 28 11.13 -1.62 4.23
C ARG A 28 12.40 -1.34 3.43
N GLY A 29 13.49 -2.03 3.73
CA GLY A 29 14.79 -1.83 3.08
C GLY A 29 14.73 -2.25 1.62
N ALA A 30 14.15 -3.42 1.35
CA ALA A 30 13.96 -3.94 0.00
C ALA A 30 13.07 -3.03 -0.87
N LEU A 31 12.09 -2.35 -0.26
CA LEU A 31 11.14 -1.50 -0.94
C LEU A 31 11.43 0.00 -0.86
N ALA A 32 12.51 0.42 -0.18
CA ALA A 32 12.78 1.84 0.11
C ALA A 32 12.79 2.73 -1.15
N GLN A 33 13.21 2.19 -2.29
CA GLN A 33 13.23 2.87 -3.58
C GLN A 33 12.35 2.17 -4.65
N ARG A 34 11.62 1.12 -4.28
CA ARG A 34 10.81 0.32 -5.23
C ARG A 34 9.35 0.69 -5.09
N THR A 35 8.93 1.65 -5.90
CA THR A 35 7.56 2.19 -5.90
C THR A 35 6.65 1.52 -6.93
N ASP A 36 7.15 0.54 -7.68
CA ASP A 36 6.36 -0.18 -8.69
C ASP A 36 5.29 -1.02 -8.00
N LYS A 37 4.02 -0.82 -8.37
CA LYS A 37 2.89 -1.55 -7.75
C LYS A 37 3.07 -3.06 -7.85
N GLU A 38 3.60 -3.55 -8.97
CA GLU A 38 3.85 -4.98 -9.18
C GLU A 38 4.97 -5.52 -8.29
N VAL A 39 6.05 -4.76 -8.09
CA VAL A 39 7.15 -5.16 -7.19
C VAL A 39 6.64 -5.22 -5.75
N VAL A 40 5.86 -4.23 -5.32
CA VAL A 40 5.27 -4.23 -3.98
C VAL A 40 4.29 -5.40 -3.82
N THR A 41 3.47 -5.68 -4.83
CA THR A 41 2.52 -6.81 -4.83
C THR A 41 3.26 -8.14 -4.72
N ALA A 42 4.32 -8.34 -5.49
CA ALA A 42 5.13 -9.55 -5.45
C ALA A 42 5.80 -9.73 -4.08
N HIS A 43 6.30 -8.63 -3.49
CA HIS A 43 6.88 -8.66 -2.14
C HIS A 43 5.82 -9.00 -1.08
N ILE A 44 4.60 -8.48 -1.19
CA ILE A 44 3.49 -8.87 -0.30
C ILE A 44 3.19 -10.37 -0.44
N ALA A 45 3.11 -10.86 -1.68
CA ALA A 45 2.85 -12.27 -1.96
C ALA A 45 3.88 -13.19 -1.30
N GLU A 46 5.17 -12.91 -1.52
CA GLU A 46 6.27 -13.69 -0.96
C GLU A 46 6.30 -13.68 0.58
N ARG A 47 6.07 -12.51 1.20
CA ARG A 47 6.22 -12.35 2.65
C ARG A 47 5.02 -12.82 3.46
N HIS A 48 3.87 -13.00 2.82
CA HIS A 48 2.62 -13.39 3.45
C HIS A 48 2.06 -14.73 2.97
N ASP A 49 2.84 -15.50 2.18
CA ASP A 49 2.44 -16.78 1.61
C ASP A 49 1.12 -16.68 0.82
N LEU A 50 0.96 -15.58 0.07
CA LEU A 50 -0.21 -15.32 -0.76
C LEU A 50 0.12 -15.60 -2.22
N THR A 51 -0.89 -15.96 -3.00
CA THR A 51 -0.78 -15.90 -4.45
C THR A 51 -0.64 -14.45 -4.91
N GLN A 52 -0.11 -14.25 -6.12
CA GLN A 52 0.02 -12.91 -6.69
C GLN A 52 -1.34 -12.21 -6.87
N SER A 53 -2.42 -12.97 -7.10
CA SER A 53 -3.78 -12.44 -7.20
C SER A 53 -4.31 -11.97 -5.84
N GLU A 54 -4.13 -12.76 -4.78
CA GLU A 54 -4.54 -12.39 -3.42
C GLU A 54 -3.76 -11.18 -2.89
N ALA A 55 -2.45 -11.13 -3.14
CA ALA A 55 -1.64 -9.97 -2.77
C ALA A 55 -2.09 -8.70 -3.52
N ARG A 56 -2.47 -8.83 -4.80
CA ARG A 56 -3.00 -7.72 -5.59
C ARG A 56 -4.33 -7.23 -5.05
N GLU A 57 -5.23 -8.15 -4.72
CA GLU A 57 -6.52 -7.83 -4.12
C GLU A 57 -6.35 -7.13 -2.77
N ALA A 58 -5.51 -7.66 -1.89
CA ALA A 58 -5.22 -7.07 -0.59
C ALA A 58 -4.61 -5.66 -0.71
N LEU A 59 -3.75 -5.43 -1.71
CA LEU A 59 -3.19 -4.11 -1.97
C LEU A 59 -4.26 -3.14 -2.49
N ASP A 60 -5.18 -3.59 -3.34
CA ASP A 60 -6.26 -2.76 -3.89
C ASP A 60 -7.31 -2.40 -2.83
N ASP A 61 -7.68 -3.37 -1.99
CA ASP A 61 -8.52 -3.17 -0.80
C ASP A 61 -7.91 -2.10 0.13
N TRP A 62 -6.61 -2.21 0.42
CA TRP A 62 -5.92 -1.20 1.21
C TRP A 62 -5.96 0.19 0.57
N LEU A 63 -5.76 0.31 -0.75
CA LEU A 63 -5.86 1.59 -1.47
C LEU A 63 -7.26 2.21 -1.37
N MET A 64 -8.28 1.37 -1.39
CA MET A 64 -9.68 1.77 -1.23
C MET A 64 -9.91 2.33 0.19
N PHE A 65 -9.42 1.64 1.23
CA PHE A 65 -9.47 2.14 2.61
C PHE A 65 -8.76 3.48 2.80
N GLN A 66 -7.55 3.66 2.25
CA GLN A 66 -6.84 4.95 2.32
C GLN A 66 -7.63 6.10 1.68
N SER A 67 -8.37 5.81 0.60
CA SER A 67 -9.26 6.79 -0.04
C SER A 67 -10.44 7.19 0.85
N LEU A 68 -10.95 6.26 1.66
CA LEU A 68 -12.05 6.51 2.59
C LEU A 68 -11.58 7.35 3.79
N GLU A 69 -10.45 7.00 4.40
CA GLU A 69 -9.88 7.75 5.54
C GLU A 69 -9.66 9.22 5.16
N THR A 70 -9.04 9.47 4.01
CA THR A 70 -8.80 10.84 3.50
C THR A 70 -10.10 11.62 3.33
N ARG A 71 -11.19 10.97 2.93
CA ARG A 71 -12.51 11.62 2.76
C ARG A 71 -13.19 11.89 4.10
N GLN A 72 -13.04 10.99 5.07
CA GLN A 72 -13.57 11.16 6.42
C GLN A 72 -12.92 12.34 7.13
N GLU A 73 -11.60 12.49 7.02
CA GLU A 73 -10.87 13.65 7.58
C GLU A 73 -11.34 14.98 7.00
N GLN A 74 -11.67 15.03 5.70
CA GLN A 74 -12.17 16.25 5.05
C GLN A 74 -13.61 16.64 5.45
N LEU A 75 -14.40 15.70 5.98
CA LEU A 75 -15.77 15.97 6.43
C LEU A 75 -15.83 16.35 7.92
N ALA A 76 -14.76 16.09 8.67
CA ALA A 76 -14.67 16.36 10.11
C ALA A 76 -13.87 17.64 10.44
N GLY A 77 -13.40 18.36 9.41
CA GLY A 77 -12.61 19.59 9.53
C GLY A 77 -13.38 20.86 9.19
#